data_AF-A0AAU3BRB2-F1
#
_entry.id   AF-A0AAU3BRB2-F1
#
_cell.length_a   1.000
_cell.length_b   1.000
_cell.length_c   1.000
_cell.angle_alpha   90.00
_cell.angle_beta   90.00
_cell.angle_gamma   90.00
#
_symmetry.space_group_name_H-M   'P 1'
#
loop_
_entity.id
_entity.type
_entity.pdbx_description
1 polymer ?
#
loop_
_entity_poly.entity_id
_entity_poly.type
_entity_poly.pdbx_seq_one_letter_code
_entity_poly.pdbx_strand_id
1 'polypeptide(L)'
;MIAGGTWLLLGTGPRPGDHAPMTICAVDGFTLRADVDADGHLDEINEGTSSVVFQGDDQRTAVRVDDARGFWQKLRGASKEDMATRGAFGDFDGDGYLDLAIFYSQRDEGDSTRDNMVVHEVHYGPLAHDVSSDRIGTIRIRSSSFVSEVRAVDTNHDGRAELEVFQSGGDGSISRHIGRQDGGGVSVSREGTDDFAPYREPDALGYGACADR
;
A
#
# COMPACT_ATOMS: atom_id res chain seq x y z
N MET A 1 53.10 6.26 2.77
CA MET A 1 51.79 5.66 3.08
C MET A 1 51.20 6.43 4.25
N ILE A 2 50.25 7.32 3.98
CA ILE A 2 49.45 7.99 5.01
C ILE A 2 47.99 7.69 4.67
N ALA A 3 47.30 7.13 5.66
CA ALA A 3 45.89 6.79 5.65
C ALA A 3 45.01 8.06 5.63
N GLY A 4 43.83 7.94 5.04
CA GLY A 4 42.82 9.00 5.04
C GLY A 4 41.53 8.49 4.42
N GLY A 5 40.93 7.48 5.06
CA GLY A 5 39.61 6.99 4.68
C GLY A 5 38.57 8.06 4.97
N THR A 6 38.02 8.64 3.90
CA THR A 6 36.89 9.56 3.94
C THR A 6 35.64 8.77 4.28
N TRP A 7 35.14 8.93 5.50
CA TRP A 7 33.83 8.42 5.89
C TRP A 7 32.76 9.30 5.24
N LEU A 8 32.06 8.75 4.25
CA LEU A 8 30.81 9.31 3.74
C LEU A 8 29.74 9.12 4.81
N LEU A 9 29.37 10.21 5.47
CA LEU A 9 28.13 10.33 6.24
C LEU A 9 26.96 10.31 5.25
N LEU A 10 26.40 9.12 5.00
CA LEU A 10 25.07 9.00 4.40
C LEU A 10 24.05 9.03 5.54
N GLY A 11 23.09 9.94 5.41
CA GLY A 11 22.12 10.29 6.44
C GLY A 11 21.35 9.09 6.96
N THR A 12 21.40 8.91 8.27
CA THR A 12 20.43 8.14 9.03
C THR A 12 19.17 9.01 9.14
N GLY A 13 18.19 8.79 8.27
CA GLY A 13 16.81 9.11 8.67
C GLY A 13 16.47 8.36 9.96
N PRO A 14 15.43 8.77 10.70
CA PRO A 14 14.91 7.98 11.82
C PRO A 14 14.73 6.54 11.33
N ARG A 15 15.31 5.57 12.05
CA ARG A 15 15.00 4.17 11.78
C ARG A 15 13.57 3.94 12.26
N PRO A 16 12.69 3.33 11.45
CA PRO A 16 11.41 2.85 11.95
C PRO A 16 11.63 1.96 13.19
N GLY A 17 10.78 2.11 14.21
CA GLY A 17 10.64 1.09 15.27
C GLY A 17 11.53 1.21 16.51
N ASP A 18 11.09 2.02 17.47
CA ASP A 18 11.37 1.77 18.89
C ASP A 18 10.09 1.44 19.70
N HIS A 19 8.90 1.64 19.12
CA HIS A 19 7.62 1.34 19.78
C HIS A 19 6.96 0.07 19.25
N ALA A 20 6.17 -0.61 20.08
CA ALA A 20 5.36 -1.76 19.68
C ALA A 20 4.15 -1.30 18.84
N PRO A 21 3.60 -2.13 17.95
CA PRO A 21 2.49 -1.70 17.11
C PRO A 21 1.30 -1.27 17.97
N MET A 22 0.73 -0.11 17.64
CA MET A 22 -0.51 0.38 18.25
C MET A 22 -1.72 -0.16 17.49
N THR A 23 -2.86 -0.28 18.17
CA THR A 23 -4.11 -0.75 17.55
C THR A 23 -4.49 0.12 16.36
N ILE A 24 -4.63 -0.52 15.18
CA ILE A 24 -5.20 0.09 13.98
C ILE A 24 -6.70 0.25 14.19
N CYS A 25 -7.24 1.43 13.86
CA CYS A 25 -8.67 1.71 14.00
C CYS A 25 -9.20 2.58 12.87
N ALA A 26 -10.49 2.45 12.58
CA ALA A 26 -11.20 3.26 11.60
C ALA A 26 -11.83 4.50 12.25
N VAL A 27 -11.59 5.66 11.65
CA VAL A 27 -12.29 6.92 12.01
C VAL A 27 -13.60 7.01 11.22
N ASP A 28 -13.54 6.64 9.94
CA ASP A 28 -14.68 6.55 9.02
C ASP A 28 -14.35 5.51 7.93
N GLY A 29 -15.20 5.37 6.91
CA GLY A 29 -15.02 4.37 5.85
C GLY A 29 -13.81 4.58 4.93
N PHE A 30 -13.04 5.66 5.09
CA PHE A 30 -11.86 6.00 4.29
C PHE A 30 -10.63 6.39 5.12
N THR A 31 -10.79 6.63 6.42
CA THR A 31 -9.73 7.12 7.29
C THR A 31 -9.38 6.11 8.37
N LEU A 32 -8.12 5.71 8.43
CA LEU A 32 -7.55 4.89 9.50
C LEU A 32 -6.64 5.71 10.40
N ARG A 33 -6.45 5.23 11.62
CA ARG A 33 -5.35 5.63 12.49
C ARG A 33 -4.53 4.42 12.89
N ALA A 34 -3.22 4.55 12.77
CA ALA A 34 -2.23 3.54 13.13
C ALA A 34 -0.89 4.22 13.44
N ASP A 35 -0.01 3.54 14.16
CA ASP A 35 1.39 3.95 14.34
C ASP A 35 2.20 3.37 13.17
N VAL A 36 2.35 4.15 12.09
CA VAL A 36 2.84 3.64 10.80
C VAL A 36 4.36 3.47 10.81
N ASP A 37 5.07 4.37 11.48
CA ASP A 37 6.53 4.38 11.59
C ASP A 37 7.07 3.84 12.93
N ALA A 38 6.16 3.42 13.81
CA ALA A 38 6.47 2.84 15.12
C ALA A 38 7.20 3.84 16.04
N ASP A 39 6.76 5.10 16.01
CA ASP A 39 7.23 6.18 16.87
C ASP A 39 6.38 6.38 18.13
N GLY A 40 5.24 5.67 18.25
CA GLY A 40 4.32 5.74 19.38
C GLY A 40 3.24 6.81 19.26
N HIS A 41 3.14 7.49 18.13
CA HIS A 41 2.05 8.38 17.77
C HIS A 41 1.10 7.73 16.76
N LEU A 42 -0.18 8.08 16.83
CA LEU A 42 -1.14 7.62 15.83
C LEU A 42 -1.11 8.58 14.64
N ASP A 43 -0.72 8.06 13.49
CA ASP A 43 -0.79 8.70 12.20
C ASP A 43 -2.19 8.58 11.60
N GLU A 44 -2.48 9.41 10.60
CA GLU A 44 -3.75 9.39 9.88
C GLU A 44 -3.54 8.90 8.45
N ILE A 45 -4.25 7.86 8.06
CA ILE A 45 -4.19 7.27 6.72
C ILE A 45 -5.50 7.53 6.02
N ASN A 46 -5.44 8.08 4.81
CA ASN A 46 -6.60 8.26 3.94
C ASN A 46 -6.52 7.28 2.77
N GLU A 47 -7.34 6.24 2.81
CA GLU A 47 -7.45 5.20 1.79
C GLU A 47 -8.03 5.75 0.47
N GLY A 48 -8.88 6.78 0.53
CA GLY A 48 -9.46 7.40 -0.66
C GLY A 48 -8.44 8.16 -1.52
N THR A 49 -7.44 8.77 -0.87
CA THR A 49 -6.35 9.50 -1.55
C THR A 49 -5.03 8.75 -1.58
N SER A 50 -4.98 7.56 -0.99
CA SER A 50 -3.77 6.74 -0.76
C SER A 50 -2.63 7.60 -0.19
N SER A 51 -2.83 8.16 1.00
CA SER A 51 -1.85 9.03 1.67
C SER A 51 -1.81 8.83 3.18
N VAL A 52 -0.65 9.06 3.77
CA VAL A 52 -0.41 9.04 5.23
C VAL A 52 -0.03 10.44 5.68
N VAL A 53 -0.52 10.85 6.85
CA VAL A 53 -0.10 12.03 7.58
C VAL A 53 0.57 11.57 8.87
N PHE A 54 1.90 11.59 8.87
CA PHE A 54 2.71 11.28 10.04
C PHE A 54 2.54 12.36 11.11
N GLN A 55 2.29 11.96 12.35
CA GLN A 55 2.08 12.85 13.50
C GLN A 55 3.28 12.76 14.45
N GLY A 56 4.21 13.71 14.39
CA GLY A 56 5.24 13.87 15.42
C GLY A 56 4.89 14.94 16.46
N ASP A 57 5.69 15.02 17.53
CA ASP A 57 5.56 16.01 18.60
C ASP A 57 5.47 17.47 18.10
N ASP A 58 6.14 17.82 16.99
CA ASP A 58 6.16 19.17 16.42
C ASP A 58 6.09 19.24 14.88
N GLN A 59 5.94 18.10 14.19
CA GLN A 59 5.98 18.04 12.72
C GLN A 59 4.88 17.14 12.16
N ARG A 60 4.20 17.63 11.12
CA ARG A 60 3.25 16.87 10.32
C ARG A 60 3.77 16.72 8.91
N THR A 61 3.92 15.47 8.46
CA THR A 61 4.41 15.16 7.12
C THR A 61 3.34 14.37 6.39
N ALA A 62 2.82 14.92 5.29
CA ALA A 62 1.88 14.24 4.43
C ALA A 62 2.61 13.60 3.25
N VAL A 63 2.45 12.29 3.07
CA VAL A 63 3.09 11.51 2.00
C VAL A 63 2.03 10.77 1.20
N ARG A 64 2.12 10.90 -0.13
CA ARG A 64 1.26 10.14 -1.06
C ARG A 64 1.98 8.86 -1.45
N VAL A 65 1.22 7.77 -1.63
CA VAL A 65 1.76 6.50 -2.14
C VAL A 65 2.43 6.68 -3.52
N ASP A 66 2.01 7.67 -4.31
CA ASP A 66 2.66 8.02 -5.59
C ASP A 66 4.17 8.36 -5.44
N ASP A 67 4.55 8.86 -4.27
CA ASP A 67 5.90 9.31 -3.93
C ASP A 67 6.79 8.17 -3.43
N ALA A 68 6.18 7.12 -2.86
CA ALA A 68 6.80 5.89 -2.34
C ALA A 68 7.67 5.14 -3.36
N ARG A 69 7.51 5.45 -4.64
CA ARG A 69 8.22 4.76 -5.72
C ARG A 69 9.71 5.07 -5.69
N GLY A 70 10.51 4.01 -5.66
CA GLY A 70 11.96 4.06 -5.79
C GLY A 70 12.41 4.56 -7.18
N PHE A 71 13.66 5.02 -7.25
CA PHE A 71 14.27 5.57 -8.47
C PHE A 71 14.11 4.62 -9.68
N TRP A 72 14.36 3.33 -9.50
CA TRP A 72 14.29 2.34 -10.58
C TRP A 72 12.87 2.09 -11.08
N GLN A 73 11.87 2.19 -10.21
CA GLN A 73 10.45 2.06 -10.57
C GLN A 73 10.00 3.27 -11.39
N LYS A 74 10.40 4.49 -10.97
CA LYS A 74 10.19 5.73 -11.74
C LYS A 74 10.85 5.65 -13.12
N LEU A 75 12.08 5.12 -13.20
CA LEU A 75 12.80 4.95 -14.47
C LEU A 75 12.10 3.97 -15.42
N ARG A 76 11.62 2.81 -14.93
CA ARG A 76 10.90 1.82 -15.77
C ARG A 76 9.57 2.32 -16.34
N GLY A 77 8.97 3.32 -15.71
CA GLY A 77 7.75 3.97 -16.19
C GLY A 77 7.96 5.27 -16.95
N ALA A 78 9.17 5.84 -16.96
CA ALA A 78 9.43 7.17 -17.50
C ALA A 78 9.16 7.31 -19.01
N SER A 79 9.09 6.21 -19.75
CA SER A 79 8.80 6.18 -21.19
C SER A 79 7.37 5.75 -21.53
N LYS A 80 6.51 5.49 -20.53
CA LYS A 80 5.15 5.00 -20.73
C LYS A 80 4.17 6.11 -20.37
N GLU A 81 3.36 6.51 -21.34
CA GLU A 81 2.26 7.44 -21.13
C GLU A 81 1.16 6.77 -20.28
N ASP A 82 0.41 7.57 -19.51
CA ASP A 82 -0.76 7.15 -18.73
C ASP A 82 -0.56 6.07 -17.66
N MET A 83 0.62 6.05 -17.05
CA MET A 83 0.87 5.22 -15.87
C MET A 83 0.15 5.78 -14.63
N ALA A 84 -0.42 4.91 -13.79
CA ALA A 84 -1.00 5.29 -12.51
C ALA A 84 -0.50 4.40 -11.38
N THR A 85 -0.28 5.00 -10.21
CA THR A 85 0.01 4.27 -8.97
C THR A 85 -1.28 4.08 -8.19
N ARG A 86 -1.42 2.91 -7.57
CA ARG A 86 -2.49 2.56 -6.64
C ARG A 86 -1.86 1.92 -5.42
N GLY A 87 -2.39 2.19 -4.23
CA GLY A 87 -1.99 1.47 -3.04
C GLY A 87 -3.04 1.48 -1.96
N ALA A 88 -2.91 0.51 -1.08
CA ALA A 88 -3.79 0.27 0.05
C ALA A 88 -2.95 -0.07 1.26
N PHE A 89 -3.39 0.40 2.43
CA PHE A 89 -2.73 0.10 3.68
C PHE A 89 -3.49 -0.96 4.47
N GLY A 90 -2.77 -1.93 5.01
CA GLY A 90 -3.35 -2.93 5.90
C GLY A 90 -2.28 -3.84 6.51
N ASP A 91 -2.62 -4.53 7.59
CA ASP A 91 -1.73 -5.52 8.22
C ASP A 91 -1.85 -6.85 7.47
N PHE A 92 -1.11 -7.05 6.38
CA PHE A 92 -1.22 -8.25 5.56
C PHE A 92 -0.52 -9.44 6.23
N ASP A 93 0.60 -9.19 6.91
CA ASP A 93 1.39 -10.24 7.53
C ASP A 93 1.12 -10.50 9.03
N GLY A 94 0.11 -9.82 9.57
CA GLY A 94 -0.46 -10.05 10.89
C GLY A 94 0.52 -9.78 12.02
N ASP A 95 1.49 -8.89 11.80
CA ASP A 95 2.48 -8.51 12.81
C ASP A 95 2.06 -7.29 13.65
N GLY A 96 0.92 -6.69 13.30
CA GLY A 96 0.31 -5.55 13.98
C GLY A 96 0.74 -4.20 13.40
N TYR A 97 1.76 -4.14 12.55
CA TYR A 97 2.13 -2.91 11.85
C TYR A 97 1.34 -2.76 10.55
N LEU A 98 1.19 -1.51 10.12
CA LEU A 98 0.53 -1.22 8.85
C LEU A 98 1.51 -1.47 7.70
N ASP A 99 1.14 -2.34 6.76
CA ASP A 99 1.87 -2.53 5.51
C ASP A 99 1.30 -1.65 4.40
N LEU A 100 2.04 -1.50 3.30
CA LEU A 100 1.59 -0.81 2.09
C LEU A 100 1.71 -1.74 0.87
N ALA A 101 0.57 -2.09 0.27
CA ALA A 101 0.54 -2.70 -1.06
C ALA A 101 0.59 -1.60 -2.13
N ILE A 102 1.50 -1.73 -3.10
CA ILE A 102 1.68 -0.75 -4.17
C ILE A 102 1.67 -1.41 -5.56
N PHE A 103 0.91 -0.79 -6.46
CA PHE A 103 0.80 -1.14 -7.86
C PHE A 103 1.14 0.06 -8.73
N TYR A 104 1.86 -0.17 -9.82
CA TYR A 104 2.14 0.85 -10.83
C TYR A 104 1.89 0.25 -12.21
N SER A 105 0.78 0.62 -12.83
CA SER A 105 0.28 0.02 -14.07
C SER A 105 -0.14 1.08 -15.07
N GLN A 106 -0.10 0.71 -16.36
CA GLN A 106 -0.54 1.58 -17.44
C GLN A 106 -2.06 1.51 -17.56
N ARG A 107 -2.74 2.65 -17.70
CA ARG A 107 -4.17 2.69 -18.05
C ARG A 107 -4.40 2.06 -19.42
N ASP A 108 -5.59 1.49 -19.61
CA ASP A 108 -5.96 0.95 -20.91
C ASP A 108 -6.13 2.06 -21.95
N GLU A 109 -5.91 1.71 -23.21
CA GLU A 109 -6.24 2.57 -24.36
C GLU A 109 -7.37 1.92 -25.15
N GLY A 110 -8.57 2.50 -25.09
CA GLY A 110 -9.77 1.94 -25.72
C GLY A 110 -10.22 0.64 -25.04
N ASP A 111 -10.72 -0.31 -25.83
CA ASP A 111 -11.37 -1.53 -25.31
C ASP A 111 -10.39 -2.69 -25.01
N SER A 112 -9.09 -2.51 -25.26
CA SER A 112 -8.08 -3.56 -25.07
C SER A 112 -7.23 -3.32 -23.84
N THR A 113 -7.06 -4.35 -23.01
CA THR A 113 -6.19 -4.26 -21.83
C THR A 113 -4.74 -4.00 -22.21
N ARG A 114 -4.06 -3.21 -21.38
CA ARG A 114 -2.60 -3.09 -21.43
C ARG A 114 -1.97 -3.88 -20.30
N ASP A 115 -1.32 -4.99 -20.65
CA ASP A 115 -0.63 -5.87 -19.71
C ASP A 115 0.75 -5.32 -19.32
N ASN A 116 0.76 -4.14 -18.69
CA ASN A 116 1.94 -3.32 -18.52
C ASN A 116 2.14 -2.79 -17.10
N MET A 117 1.93 -3.65 -16.12
CA MET A 117 2.26 -3.39 -14.72
C MET A 117 3.76 -3.52 -14.45
N VAL A 118 4.32 -2.50 -13.81
CA VAL A 118 5.76 -2.34 -13.55
C VAL A 118 6.10 -2.55 -12.07
N VAL A 119 5.15 -2.30 -11.18
CA VAL A 119 5.28 -2.52 -9.72
C VAL A 119 4.05 -3.25 -9.23
N HIS A 120 4.26 -4.25 -8.36
CA HIS A 120 3.26 -5.04 -7.66
C HIS A 120 3.92 -5.64 -6.41
N GLU A 121 4.12 -4.78 -5.39
CA GLU A 121 4.96 -5.06 -4.23
C GLU A 121 4.20 -4.76 -2.93
N VAL A 122 4.61 -5.39 -1.84
CA VAL A 122 4.15 -5.04 -0.49
C VAL A 122 5.36 -4.53 0.29
N HIS A 123 5.27 -3.33 0.83
CA HIS A 123 6.23 -2.80 1.78
C HIS A 123 5.69 -3.14 3.17
N TYR A 124 6.39 -4.00 3.90
CA TYR A 124 5.92 -4.41 5.22
C TYR A 124 6.30 -3.39 6.29
N GLY A 125 5.42 -3.16 7.24
CA GLY A 125 5.66 -2.26 8.36
C GLY A 125 6.78 -2.72 9.29
N PRO A 126 7.26 -1.81 10.17
CA PRO A 126 6.94 -0.38 10.18
C PRO A 126 7.54 0.37 8.98
N LEU A 127 6.86 1.41 8.50
CA LEU A 127 7.23 2.17 7.30
C LEU A 127 7.94 3.47 7.69
N ALA A 128 8.95 3.88 6.92
CA ALA A 128 9.59 5.18 7.13
C ALA A 128 8.66 6.35 6.73
N HIS A 129 9.04 7.59 7.07
CA HIS A 129 8.27 8.80 6.70
C HIS A 129 8.10 9.03 5.20
N ASP A 130 8.86 8.34 4.35
CA ASP A 130 8.66 8.32 2.88
C ASP A 130 7.91 7.06 2.40
N VAL A 131 7.28 6.34 3.34
CA VAL A 131 6.56 5.06 3.22
C VAL A 131 7.39 3.93 2.58
N SER A 132 8.72 4.06 2.62
CA SER A 132 9.64 2.96 2.29
C SER A 132 9.72 1.93 3.41
N SER A 133 10.18 0.73 3.07
CA SER A 133 10.35 -0.38 4.01
C SER A 133 11.67 -1.11 3.77
N ASP A 134 12.27 -1.60 4.85
CA ASP A 134 13.42 -2.52 4.82
C ASP A 134 13.02 -3.96 4.42
N ARG A 135 11.72 -4.27 4.44
CA ARG A 135 11.17 -5.59 4.11
C ARG A 135 10.14 -5.45 2.99
N ILE A 136 10.52 -5.87 1.78
CA ILE A 136 9.65 -5.81 0.60
C ILE A 136 9.28 -7.22 0.16
N GLY A 137 7.97 -7.47 0.03
CA GLY A 137 7.39 -8.68 -0.55
C GLY A 137 6.89 -8.47 -1.97
N THR A 138 6.65 -9.57 -2.67
CA THR A 138 6.04 -9.54 -4.02
C THR A 138 4.55 -9.78 -3.93
N ILE A 139 3.76 -9.00 -4.67
CA ILE A 139 2.37 -9.33 -4.98
C ILE A 139 2.36 -10.23 -6.22
N ARG A 140 1.98 -11.49 -6.05
CA ARG A 140 1.91 -12.49 -7.12
C ARG A 140 0.53 -12.43 -7.75
N ILE A 141 0.45 -11.74 -8.88
CA ILE A 141 -0.78 -11.50 -9.62
C ILE A 141 -0.73 -12.20 -10.98
N ARG A 142 -1.88 -12.72 -11.42
CA ARG A 142 -1.98 -13.50 -12.66
C ARG A 142 -2.01 -12.64 -13.91
N SER A 143 -2.57 -11.43 -13.80
CA SER A 143 -2.66 -10.48 -14.91
C SER A 143 -1.90 -9.20 -14.57
N SER A 144 -1.20 -8.65 -15.56
CA SER A 144 -0.52 -7.35 -15.45
C SER A 144 -1.35 -6.19 -16.03
N SER A 145 -2.67 -6.39 -16.22
CA SER A 145 -3.60 -5.35 -16.67
C SER A 145 -3.74 -4.20 -15.65
N PHE A 146 -4.29 -3.08 -16.10
CA PHE A 146 -4.46 -1.87 -15.30
C PHE A 146 -5.20 -2.15 -13.98
N VAL A 147 -4.64 -1.65 -12.89
CA VAL A 147 -5.28 -1.66 -11.57
C VAL A 147 -6.05 -0.35 -11.39
N SER A 148 -7.38 -0.41 -11.38
CA SER A 148 -8.25 0.76 -11.25
C SER A 148 -8.37 1.22 -9.80
N GLU A 149 -8.45 0.26 -8.88
CA GLU A 149 -8.61 0.45 -7.43
C GLU A 149 -7.97 -0.71 -6.67
N VAL A 150 -7.50 -0.43 -5.46
CA VAL A 150 -7.09 -1.43 -4.47
C VAL A 150 -7.56 -0.99 -3.08
N ARG A 151 -7.81 -1.96 -2.21
CA ARG A 151 -8.16 -1.70 -0.81
C ARG A 151 -7.77 -2.90 0.06
N ALA A 152 -7.51 -2.63 1.34
CA ALA A 152 -7.32 -3.65 2.35
C ALA A 152 -8.62 -3.84 3.14
N VAL A 153 -9.00 -5.09 3.38
CA VAL A 153 -10.22 -5.47 4.10
C VAL A 153 -9.92 -6.70 4.96
N ASP A 154 -10.37 -6.78 6.21
CA ASP A 154 -10.35 -8.03 6.99
C ASP A 154 -11.75 -8.65 6.97
N THR A 155 -12.09 -9.35 5.87
CA THR A 155 -13.46 -9.86 5.71
C THR A 155 -13.68 -11.14 6.49
N ASN A 156 -12.62 -11.93 6.69
CA ASN A 156 -12.69 -13.20 7.40
C ASN A 156 -12.52 -13.04 8.93
N HIS A 157 -12.17 -11.84 9.40
CA HIS A 157 -11.92 -11.48 10.79
C HIS A 157 -10.84 -12.35 11.45
N ASP A 158 -9.80 -12.72 10.71
CA ASP A 158 -8.66 -13.48 11.23
C ASP A 158 -7.54 -12.58 11.79
N GLY A 159 -7.73 -11.26 11.71
CA GLY A 159 -6.78 -10.26 12.17
C GLY A 159 -5.68 -9.94 11.16
N ARG A 160 -5.78 -10.45 9.92
CA ARG A 160 -4.93 -10.08 8.79
C ARG A 160 -5.80 -9.46 7.71
N ALA A 161 -5.32 -8.37 7.14
CA ALA A 161 -5.98 -7.79 5.99
C ALA A 161 -5.84 -8.70 4.76
N GLU A 162 -6.91 -8.79 3.99
CA GLU A 162 -6.92 -9.19 2.60
C GLU A 162 -6.79 -8.00 1.66
N LEU A 163 -6.09 -8.20 0.55
CA LEU A 163 -5.91 -7.19 -0.48
C LEU A 163 -6.94 -7.40 -1.60
N GLU A 164 -7.95 -6.55 -1.71
CA GLU A 164 -8.81 -6.54 -2.88
C GLU A 164 -8.18 -5.69 -4.00
N VAL A 165 -8.08 -6.28 -5.19
CA VAL A 165 -7.52 -5.64 -6.39
C VAL A 165 -8.57 -5.63 -7.49
N PHE A 166 -8.89 -4.44 -8.00
CA PHE A 166 -9.81 -4.24 -9.11
C PHE A 166 -8.99 -3.98 -10.38
N GLN A 167 -9.02 -4.94 -11.31
CA GLN A 167 -8.27 -4.88 -12.56
C GLN A 167 -9.20 -4.71 -13.74
N SER A 168 -8.75 -4.01 -14.77
CA SER A 168 -9.44 -4.01 -16.06
C SER A 168 -9.48 -5.40 -16.67
N GLY A 169 -10.67 -5.82 -17.11
CA GLY A 169 -10.89 -7.07 -17.83
C GLY A 169 -10.80 -6.94 -19.35
N GLY A 170 -10.64 -5.71 -19.88
CA GLY A 170 -10.91 -5.37 -21.28
C GLY A 170 -12.35 -4.90 -21.42
N ASP A 171 -12.79 -4.48 -22.62
CA ASP A 171 -14.20 -4.21 -22.98
C ASP A 171 -15.05 -3.34 -22.04
N GLY A 172 -14.42 -2.58 -21.16
CA GLY A 172 -15.07 -1.79 -20.10
C GLY A 172 -15.38 -2.57 -18.83
N SER A 173 -15.04 -3.86 -18.74
CA SER A 173 -15.23 -4.69 -17.55
C SER A 173 -14.13 -4.48 -16.50
N ILE A 174 -14.49 -4.68 -15.22
CA ILE A 174 -13.57 -4.67 -14.09
C ILE A 174 -13.68 -6.03 -13.40
N SER A 175 -12.56 -6.74 -13.26
CA SER A 175 -12.47 -7.96 -12.46
C SER A 175 -12.00 -7.65 -11.05
N ARG A 176 -12.68 -8.23 -10.04
CA ARG A 176 -12.21 -8.21 -8.66
C ARG A 176 -11.33 -9.43 -8.39
N HIS A 177 -10.27 -9.22 -7.63
CA HIS A 177 -9.35 -10.25 -7.20
C HIS A 177 -9.05 -10.09 -5.71
N ILE A 178 -8.84 -11.20 -5.01
CA ILE A 178 -8.49 -11.20 -3.58
C ILE A 178 -7.09 -11.75 -3.40
N GLY A 179 -6.24 -10.94 -2.78
CA GLY A 179 -4.88 -11.23 -2.36
C GLY A 179 -4.84 -11.61 -0.89
N ARG A 180 -4.11 -12.69 -0.59
CA ARG A 180 -3.82 -13.10 0.80
C ARG A 180 -2.33 -13.28 0.98
N GLN A 181 -1.85 -12.98 2.18
CA GLN A 181 -0.47 -13.20 2.55
C GLN A 181 -0.13 -14.70 2.48
N ASP A 182 0.96 -15.03 1.80
CA ASP A 182 1.60 -16.33 1.82
C ASP A 182 3.12 -16.21 1.59
N GLY A 183 3.91 -17.22 1.98
CA GLY A 183 5.30 -17.41 1.54
C GLY A 183 6.13 -16.17 1.16
N GLY A 184 6.23 -15.15 2.02
CA GLY A 184 7.01 -13.92 1.80
C GLY A 184 6.40 -12.85 0.88
N GLY A 185 5.09 -12.91 0.59
CA GLY A 185 4.39 -12.00 -0.30
C GLY A 185 2.86 -12.11 -0.18
N VAL A 186 2.15 -11.47 -1.10
CA VAL A 186 0.69 -11.59 -1.23
C VAL A 186 0.36 -12.29 -2.53
N SER A 187 -0.40 -13.38 -2.51
CA SER A 187 -0.85 -14.05 -3.73
C SER A 187 -2.29 -13.71 -4.06
N VAL A 188 -2.50 -13.20 -5.27
CA VAL A 188 -3.78 -12.73 -5.76
C VAL A 188 -4.47 -13.80 -6.58
N SER A 189 -5.66 -14.19 -6.15
CA SER A 189 -6.52 -15.17 -6.80
C SER A 189 -7.74 -14.49 -7.42
N ARG A 190 -8.27 -15.05 -8.52
CA ARG A 190 -9.49 -14.53 -9.16
C ARG A 190 -10.70 -15.04 -8.39
N GLU A 191 -11.53 -14.13 -7.94
CA GLU A 191 -12.80 -14.44 -7.29
C GLU A 191 -13.89 -13.59 -7.96
N GLY A 192 -14.60 -14.21 -8.91
CA GLY A 192 -15.71 -13.58 -9.64
C GLY A 192 -15.31 -12.56 -10.73
N THR A 193 -16.20 -12.38 -11.70
CA THR A 193 -16.27 -11.21 -12.60
C THR A 193 -17.50 -10.43 -12.18
N ASP A 194 -17.32 -9.38 -11.41
CA ASP A 194 -18.42 -8.46 -11.12
C ASP A 194 -18.43 -7.42 -12.25
N ASP A 195 -19.38 -7.52 -13.19
CA ASP A 195 -19.53 -6.59 -14.33
C ASP A 195 -19.90 -5.14 -13.92
N PHE A 196 -19.89 -4.80 -12.62
CA PHE A 196 -20.25 -3.48 -12.11
C PHE A 196 -19.35 -3.08 -10.93
N ALA A 197 -18.96 -1.79 -10.92
CA ALA A 197 -18.04 -1.17 -9.97
C ALA A 197 -18.42 -1.44 -8.49
N PRO A 198 -17.44 -1.67 -7.60
CA PRO A 198 -17.72 -2.00 -6.20
C PRO A 198 -18.32 -0.78 -5.48
N TYR A 199 -19.56 -0.91 -5.06
CA TYR A 199 -20.10 -0.07 -3.99
C TYR A 199 -19.22 -0.28 -2.74
N ARG A 200 -18.63 0.78 -2.21
CA ARG A 200 -17.84 0.71 -0.96
C ARG A 200 -18.82 0.77 0.21
N GLU A 201 -18.94 -0.33 0.95
CA GLU A 201 -19.67 -0.27 2.21
C GLU A 201 -18.87 0.57 3.22
N PRO A 202 -19.52 1.44 4.01
CA PRO A 202 -18.84 2.30 4.99
C PRO A 202 -18.04 1.55 6.05
N ASP A 203 -18.40 0.28 6.32
CA ASP A 203 -17.73 -0.59 7.29
C ASP A 203 -16.64 -1.48 6.65
N ALA A 204 -16.32 -1.26 5.36
CA ALA A 204 -15.51 -2.18 4.56
C ALA A 204 -14.03 -2.26 4.97
N LEU A 205 -13.52 -1.36 5.82
CA LEU A 205 -12.10 -1.40 6.20
C LEU A 205 -11.76 -2.56 7.14
N GLY A 206 -12.75 -3.21 7.76
CA GLY A 206 -12.54 -4.37 8.65
C GLY A 206 -11.89 -4.03 10.01
N TYR A 207 -11.55 -2.77 10.26
CA TYR A 207 -10.99 -2.30 11.53
C TYR A 207 -12.06 -1.76 12.47
N GLY A 208 -11.88 -1.98 13.78
CA GLY A 208 -12.75 -1.42 14.81
C GLY A 208 -12.70 0.12 14.84
N ALA A 209 -13.79 0.75 15.29
CA ALA A 209 -13.85 2.21 15.42
C ALA A 209 -12.77 2.73 16.39
N CYS A 210 -12.14 3.85 16.05
CA CYS A 210 -11.22 4.53 16.96
C CYS A 210 -11.96 4.99 18.22
N ALA A 211 -11.35 4.76 19.40
CA ALA A 211 -11.90 5.29 20.63
C ALA A 211 -11.88 6.83 20.58
N ASP A 212 -12.99 7.45 20.99
CA ASP A 212 -13.03 8.89 21.25
C ASP A 212 -11.99 9.22 22.33
N ARG A 213 -10.99 10.03 21.96
CA ARG A 213 -10.00 10.58 22.91
C ARG A 213 -10.55 11.81 23.61
#